data_AF-A0A0M9VNB2-F1
#
_entry.id   AF-A0A0M9VNB2-F1
#
_cell.length_a   1.000
_cell.length_b   1.000
_cell.length_c   1.000
_cell.angle_alpha   90.00
_cell.angle_beta   90.00
_cell.angle_gamma   90.00
#
_symmetry.space_group_name_H-M   'P 1'
#
loop_
_entity.id
_entity.type
_entity.pdbx_description
1 polymer ?
#
loop_
_entity_poly.entity_id
_entity_poly.type
_entity_poly.pdbx_seq_one_letter_code
_entity_poly.pdbx_strand_id
1 'polypeptide(L)' 'MKYLIGRVADPIFGIATGIGAYYIYETDPRNAADHGPGNTLLDLISRRWGVANPLARTPATSETDEKKLI' A
#
# COMPACT_ATOMS: atom_id res chain seq x y z
N MET A 1 34.47 14.91 5.39
CA MET A 1 33.35 14.48 4.52
C MET A 1 32.75 13.10 4.91
N LYS A 2 32.84 12.64 6.18
CA LYS A 2 32.32 11.31 6.62
C LYS A 2 30.99 11.39 7.39
N TYR A 3 30.57 12.58 7.82
CA TYR A 3 29.41 12.78 8.70
C TYR A 3 28.07 12.98 7.97
N LEU A 4 28.08 13.19 6.65
CA LEU A 4 26.86 13.38 5.84
C LEU A 4 26.20 12.07 5.43
N ILE A 5 27.00 11.02 5.19
CA ILE A 5 26.49 9.72 4.73
C ILE A 5 25.58 9.09 5.80
N GLY A 6 25.98 9.12 7.08
CA GLY A 6 25.14 8.58 8.17
C GLY A 6 23.82 9.32 8.35
N ARG A 7 23.83 10.66 8.25
CA ARG A 7 22.62 11.49 8.45
C ARG A 7 21.54 11.30 7.38
N VAL A 8 21.94 10.93 6.17
CA VAL A 8 21.01 10.65 5.05
C VAL A 8 20.70 9.17 4.95
N ALA A 9 21.64 8.29 5.33
CA ALA A 9 21.41 6.85 5.34
C ALA A 9 20.33 6.44 6.35
N ASP A 10 20.34 6.95 7.58
CA ASP A 10 19.37 6.57 8.61
C ASP A 10 17.90 6.77 8.18
N PRO A 11 17.50 7.94 7.64
CA PRO A 11 16.14 8.13 7.13
C PRO A 11 15.78 7.21 5.96
N ILE A 12 16.72 6.95 5.04
CA ILE A 12 16.49 6.07 3.90
C ILE A 12 16.27 4.63 4.39
N PHE A 13 17.10 4.18 5.33
CA PHE A 13 16.93 2.86 5.95
C PHE A 13 15.59 2.78 6.69
N GLY A 14 15.20 3.80 7.44
CA GLY A 14 13.90 3.83 8.12
C GLY A 14 12.72 3.70 7.16
N ILE A 15 12.74 4.42 6.03
CA ILE A 15 11.70 4.33 5.00
C ILE A 15 11.71 2.94 4.35
N ALA A 16 12.88 2.42 3.98
CA ALA A 16 13.02 1.10 3.36
C ALA A 16 12.54 -0.01 4.30
N THR A 17 12.86 0.08 5.59
CA THR A 17 12.37 -0.83 6.62
C THR A 17 10.85 -0.75 6.76
N GLY A 18 10.26 0.44 6.74
CA GLY A 18 8.81 0.61 6.78
C GLY A 18 8.10 -0.02 5.58
N ILE A 19 8.61 0.22 4.36
CA ILE A 19 8.09 -0.39 3.13
C ILE A 19 8.20 -1.92 3.20
N GLY A 20 9.37 -2.44 3.61
CA GLY A 20 9.59 -3.88 3.71
C GLY A 20 8.70 -4.56 4.75
N ALA A 21 8.55 -3.93 5.93
CA ALA A 21 7.65 -4.44 6.97
C ALA A 21 6.19 -4.48 6.50
N TYR A 22 5.74 -3.44 5.79
CA TYR A 22 4.39 -3.42 5.22
C TYR A 22 4.22 -4.49 4.14
N TYR A 23 5.21 -4.68 3.26
CA TYR A 23 5.17 -5.72 2.24
C TYR A 23 5.10 -7.14 2.85
N ILE A 24 5.84 -7.39 3.93
CA ILE A 24 5.77 -8.67 4.66
C ILE A 24 4.40 -8.83 5.31
N TYR A 25 3.87 -7.77 5.94
CA TYR A 25 2.52 -7.78 6.50
C TYR A 25 1.48 -8.11 5.42
N GLU A 26 1.57 -7.50 4.24
CA GLU A 26 0.65 -7.67 3.11
C GLU A 26 0.70 -9.07 2.50
N THR A 27 1.89 -9.69 2.49
CA THR A 27 2.10 -11.02 1.89
C THR A 27 1.88 -12.18 2.86
N ASP A 28 1.74 -11.91 4.15
CA ASP A 28 1.47 -12.93 5.16
C ASP A 28 0.03 -13.46 5.01
N PRO A 29 -0.17 -14.78 4.79
CA PRO A 29 -1.50 -15.39 4.67
C PRO A 29 -2.39 -15.19 5.89
N ARG A 30 -1.83 -14.87 7.06
CA ARG A 30 -2.59 -14.56 8.29
C ARG A 30 -3.24 -13.19 8.25
N ASN A 31 -2.60 -12.23 7.58
CA ASN A 31 -3.08 -10.85 7.43
C ASN A 31 -3.80 -10.67 6.08
N ALA A 32 -3.74 -11.69 5.22
CA ALA A 32 -4.36 -11.68 3.90
C ALA A 32 -5.88 -11.42 3.94
N ALA A 33 -6.54 -11.68 5.06
CA ALA A 33 -7.95 -11.35 5.27
C ALA A 33 -8.18 -9.89 5.71
N ASP A 34 -7.23 -9.30 6.44
CA ASP A 34 -7.42 -8.02 7.15
C ASP A 34 -7.28 -6.80 6.24
N HIS A 35 -6.39 -6.87 5.26
CA HIS A 35 -6.13 -5.74 4.37
C HIS A 35 -7.23 -5.53 3.31
N GLY A 36 -8.01 -6.54 2.90
CA GLY A 36 -9.12 -6.38 1.95
C GLY A 36 -8.72 -5.84 0.55
N PRO A 37 -9.63 -5.86 -0.43
CA PRO A 37 -9.36 -5.33 -1.77
C PRO A 37 -9.19 -3.81 -1.73
N GLY A 38 -8.11 -3.29 -2.32
CA GLY A 38 -7.87 -1.85 -2.43
C GLY A 38 -7.10 -1.20 -1.28
N ASN A 39 -6.51 -1.96 -0.36
CA ASN A 39 -5.61 -1.42 0.67
C ASN A 39 -4.20 -1.99 0.56
N THR A 40 -3.76 -2.31 -0.66
CA THR A 40 -2.36 -2.65 -0.93
C THR A 40 -1.48 -1.42 -0.73
N LEU A 41 -0.18 -1.61 -0.51
CA LEU A 41 0.75 -0.48 -0.39
C LEU A 41 0.69 0.44 -1.62
N LEU A 42 0.55 -0.16 -2.81
CA LEU A 42 0.41 0.58 -4.07
C LEU A 42 -0.91 1.34 -4.16
N ASP A 43 -2.00 0.81 -3.62
CA ASP A 43 -3.28 1.52 -3.55
C ASP A 43 -3.19 2.74 -2.63
N LEU A 44 -2.51 2.61 -1.49
CA LEU A 44 -2.31 3.73 -0.57
C LEU A 44 -1.43 4.82 -1.19
N ILE A 45 -0.34 4.43 -1.87
CA ILE A 45 0.54 5.37 -2.57
C ILE A 45 -0.22 6.04 -3.71
N SER A 46 -0.93 5.27 -4.54
CA SER A 46 -1.67 5.81 -5.69
C SER A 46 -2.74 6.83 -5.26
N ARG A 47 -3.48 6.55 -4.18
CA ARG A 47 -4.42 7.50 -3.56
C ARG A 47 -3.73 8.74 -3.01
N ARG A 48 -2.60 8.58 -2.33
CA ARG A 48 -1.86 9.69 -1.72
C ARG A 48 -1.32 10.66 -2.77
N TRP A 49 -0.93 10.14 -3.93
CA TRP A 49 -0.31 10.92 -5.00
C TRP A 49 -1.28 11.24 -6.16
N GLY A 50 -2.52 10.76 -6.11
CA GLY A 50 -3.50 10.93 -7.19
C GLY A 50 -3.08 10.27 -8.51
N VAL A 51 -2.24 9.24 -8.44
CA VAL A 51 -1.75 8.50 -9.61
C VAL A 51 -2.58 7.25 -9.79
N ALA A 52 -2.83 6.81 -11.02
CA ALA A 52 -3.51 5.53 -11.25
C ALA A 52 -2.60 4.37 -10.84
N ASN A 53 -3.12 3.43 -10.04
CA ASN A 53 -2.43 2.16 -9.78
C ASN A 53 -2.75 1.18 -10.93
N PRO A 54 -1.78 0.82 -11.80
CA PRO A 54 -2.02 -0.12 -12.90
C PRO A 54 -2.26 -1.55 -12.41
N LEU A 55 -1.89 -1.85 -11.17
CA LEU A 55 -2.11 -3.13 -10.51
C LEU A 55 -3.33 -3.11 -9.58
N ALA A 56 -4.10 -2.01 -9.58
CA ALA A 56 -5.35 -1.95 -8.84
C ALA A 56 -6.26 -3.06 -9.37
N ARG A 57 -6.46 -4.08 -8.54
CA ARG A 57 -7.49 -5.06 -8.79
C ARG A 57 -8.80 -4.31 -8.53
N THR A 58 -9.56 -4.02 -9.60
CA THR A 58 -10.87 -3.39 -9.50
C THR A 58 -11.62 -4.05 -8.34
N PRO A 59 -12.02 -3.30 -7.29
CA PRO A 59 -12.83 -3.88 -6.24
C PRO A 59 -14.05 -4.44 -6.96
N ALA A 60 -14.25 -5.75 -6.86
CA ALA A 60 -15.42 -6.38 -7.42
C ALA A 60 -16.62 -5.55 -6.96
N THR A 61 -17.34 -5.02 -7.94
CA THR A 61 -18.63 -4.37 -7.80
C THR A 61 -19.48 -5.24 -6.88
N SER A 62 -19.61 -4.89 -5.60
CA SER A 62 -20.41 -5.71 -4.68
C SER A 62 -21.52 -4.99 -3.96
N GLU A 63 -21.64 -3.65 -3.97
CA GLU A 63 -22.72 -3.01 -3.17
C GLU A 63 -23.38 -1.73 -3.74
N THR A 64 -22.99 -1.21 -4.91
CA THR A 64 -23.59 0.05 -5.42
C THR A 64 -24.62 -0.16 -6.54
N ASP A 65 -24.69 -1.34 -7.17
CA ASP A 65 -25.67 -1.61 -8.24
C ASP A 65 -27.03 -2.12 -7.73
N GLU A 66 -27.13 -2.66 -6.51
CA GLU A 66 -28.43 -3.12 -5.97
C GLU A 66 -29.39 -1.96 -5.66
N LYS A 67 -28.89 -0.76 -5.35
CA LYS A 67 -29.75 0.40 -5.04
C LYS A 67 -30.26 1.15 -6.27
N LYS A 68 -29.94 0.68 -7.47
CA LYS A 68 -30.44 1.28 -8.72
C LYS A 68 -31.55 0.46 -9.38
N LEU A 69 -31.90 -0.69 -8.81
CA LEU A 69 -32.91 -1.62 -9.34
C LEU A 69 -34.15 -1.79 -8.44
N ILE A 70 -34.25 -1.01 -7.35
CA ILE A 70 -35.45 -0.92 -6.49
C ILE A 70 -35.99 0.51 -6.49
#